data_AF-A0A975EXD4-F1
#
_entry.id   AF-A0A975EXD4-F1
#
_cell.length_a   1.000
_cell.length_b   1.000
_cell.length_c   1.000
_cell.angle_alpha   90.00
_cell.angle_beta   90.00
_cell.angle_gamma   90.00
#
_symmetry.space_group_name_H-M   'P 1'
#
loop_
_entity.id
_entity.type
_entity.pdbx_description
1 polymer ?
#
loop_
_entity_poly.entity_id
_entity_poly.type
_entity_poly.pdbx_seq_one_letter_code
_entity_poly.pdbx_strand_id
1 'polypeptide(L)' 'MTVEDNIDPTAICQDITIQLDASGNASISTSDIDNGSADNCGIDNISSISPHSIVPTSDQTP' A
#
# COMPACT_ATOMS: atom_id res chain seq x y z
N MET A 1 -26.32 -25.74 -1.37
CA MET A 1 -25.76 -24.91 -2.46
C MET A 1 -24.98 -23.80 -1.79
N THR A 2 -23.72 -23.58 -2.17
CA THR A 2 -22.93 -22.42 -1.74
C THR A 2 -22.82 -21.48 -2.93
N VAL A 3 -22.88 -20.17 -2.68
CA VAL A 3 -22.49 -19.19 -3.69
C VAL A 3 -20.98 -19.07 -3.61
N GLU A 4 -20.30 -19.24 -4.73
CA GLU A 4 -18.86 -19.07 -4.85
C GLU A 4 -18.56 -17.68 -5.40
N ASP A 5 -17.58 -17.01 -4.83
CA ASP A 5 -17.06 -15.74 -5.31
C ASP A 5 -15.85 -15.97 -6.21
N ASN A 6 -15.97 -15.56 -7.47
CA ASN A 6 -15.01 -15.85 -8.54
C ASN A 6 -14.59 -14.58 -9.31
N ILE A 7 -14.85 -13.40 -8.73
CA ILE A 7 -14.45 -12.12 -9.30
C ILE A 7 -13.27 -11.61 -8.48
N ASP A 8 -12.21 -11.18 -9.17
CA ASP A 8 -11.05 -10.62 -8.50
C ASP A 8 -11.32 -9.17 -8.06
N PRO A 9 -10.76 -8.73 -6.92
CA PRO A 9 -10.88 -7.35 -6.47
C PRO A 9 -10.20 -6.38 -7.43
N THR A 10 -10.78 -5.18 -7.58
CA THR A 10 -10.16 -4.08 -8.32
C THR A 10 -9.39 -3.18 -7.37
N ALA A 11 -8.06 -3.17 -7.49
CA ALA A 11 -7.20 -2.25 -6.75
C ALA A 11 -7.19 -0.86 -7.42
N ILE A 12 -7.54 0.17 -6.67
CA ILE A 12 -7.48 1.57 -7.12
C ILE A 12 -6.54 2.31 -6.16
N CYS A 13 -5.36 2.67 -6.65
CA CYS A 13 -4.38 3.41 -5.88
C CYS A 13 -4.39 4.91 -6.23
N GLN A 14 -3.81 5.71 -5.35
CA GLN A 14 -3.46 7.11 -5.61
C GLN A 14 -2.00 7.38 -5.29
N ASP A 15 -1.45 8.35 -6.01
CA ASP A 15 -0.11 8.87 -5.70
C ASP A 15 -0.17 9.71 -4.44
N ILE A 16 0.84 9.54 -3.59
CA ILE A 16 1.06 10.37 -2.41
C ILE A 16 2.46 10.95 -2.40
N THR A 17 2.60 12.13 -1.82
CA THR A 17 3.90 12.75 -1.51
C THR A 17 4.04 12.80 0.01
N ILE A 18 5.10 12.19 0.53
CA ILE A 18 5.36 12.14 1.97
C ILE A 18 6.69 12.79 2.28
N GLN A 19 6.75 13.51 3.39
CA GLN A 19 8.00 14.04 3.91
C GLN A 19 8.61 13.02 4.86
N LEU A 20 9.91 12.76 4.69
CA LEU A 20 10.66 11.91 5.61
C LEU A 20 10.95 12.67 6.91
N ASP A 21 11.05 11.93 8.01
CA ASP A 21 11.56 12.47 9.27
C ASP A 21 13.08 12.70 9.22
N ALA A 22 13.64 13.25 10.31
CA ALA A 22 15.07 13.54 10.41
C ALA A 22 15.97 12.28 10.34
N SER A 23 15.40 11.10 10.50
CA SER A 23 16.09 9.81 10.38
C SER A 23 15.86 9.14 9.02
N GLY A 24 15.20 9.82 8.07
CA GLY A 24 14.92 9.29 6.73
C GLY A 24 13.77 8.27 6.72
N ASN A 25 12.97 8.19 7.77
CA ASN A 25 11.86 7.26 7.85
C ASN A 25 10.54 7.94 7.49
N ALA A 26 9.61 7.13 7.01
CA ALA A 26 8.21 7.48 6.94
C ALA A 26 7.36 6.22 7.10
N SER A 27 6.15 6.41 7.61
CA SER A 27 5.14 5.36 7.72
C SER A 27 4.06 5.66 6.69
N ILE A 28 3.68 4.63 5.92
CA ILE A 28 2.58 4.69 4.96
C ILE A 28 1.56 3.66 5.41
N SER A 29 0.33 4.10 5.64
CA SER A 29 -0.81 3.24 5.86
C SER A 29 -1.51 2.93 4.54
N THR A 30 -2.32 1.87 4.52
CA THR A 30 -3.14 1.53 3.36
C THR A 30 -4.13 2.64 3.00
N SER A 31 -4.69 3.33 3.99
CA SER A 31 -5.62 4.44 3.76
C SER A 31 -4.99 5.66 3.10
N ASP A 32 -3.66 5.80 3.13
CA ASP A 32 -2.99 6.91 2.45
C ASP A 32 -2.98 6.70 0.93
N ILE A 33 -2.92 5.45 0.49
CA ILE A 33 -2.73 5.07 -0.92
C ILE A 33 -3.96 4.43 -1.56
N ASP A 34 -4.91 3.92 -0.77
CA ASP A 34 -6.15 3.34 -1.29
C ASP A 34 -7.11 4.44 -1.72
N ASN A 35 -7.55 4.35 -2.97
CA ASN A 35 -8.43 5.33 -3.62
C ASN A 35 -9.77 4.69 -4.01
N GLY A 36 -10.29 3.84 -3.12
CA GLY A 36 -11.57 3.18 -3.29
C GLY A 36 -11.48 1.83 -3.98
N SER A 37 -10.44 1.04 -3.66
CA SER A 37 -10.39 -0.37 -4.08
C SER A 37 -11.65 -1.11 -3.65
N ALA A 38 -12.18 -1.92 -4.55
CA ALA A 38 -13.49 -2.52 -4.37
C ALA A 38 -13.57 -3.91 -4.99
N ASP A 39 -14.47 -4.70 -4.41
CA ASP A 39 -14.90 -6.00 -4.91
C ASP A 39 -16.43 -6.09 -4.77
N ASN A 40 -17.07 -6.90 -5.59
CA ASN A 40 -18.53 -7.10 -5.57
C ASN A 40 -19.03 -7.76 -4.27
N CYS A 41 -18.20 -8.55 -3.61
CA CYS A 41 -18.50 -9.21 -2.34
C CYS A 41 -17.87 -8.50 -1.13
N GLY A 42 -17.08 -7.45 -1.38
CA GLY A 42 -16.34 -6.71 -0.36
C GLY A 42 -14.89 -7.17 -0.26
N ILE A 43 -14.06 -6.34 0.36
CA ILE A 43 -12.63 -6.61 0.49
C ILE A 43 -12.33 -7.19 1.87
N ASP A 44 -11.82 -8.43 1.90
CA ASP A 44 -11.44 -9.08 3.14
C ASP A 44 -10.18 -8.48 3.76
N ASN A 45 -9.19 -8.12 2.94
CA ASN A 45 -7.91 -7.58 3.39
C ASN A 45 -7.37 -6.54 2.42
N ILE A 46 -6.94 -5.41 2.96
CA ILE A 46 -6.12 -4.41 2.28
C ILE A 46 -4.79 -4.34 3.03
N SER A 47 -3.69 -4.59 2.33
CA SER A 47 -2.34 -4.56 2.90
C SER A 47 -1.47 -3.56 2.16
N SER A 48 -0.71 -2.76 2.91
CA SER A 48 0.27 -1.84 2.35
C SER A 48 1.57 -2.60 2.24
N ILE A 49 2.06 -2.78 1.02
CA ILE A 49 3.47 -3.08 0.83
C ILE A 49 4.23 -1.85 1.29
N SER A 50 5.00 -1.99 2.37
CA SER A 50 5.93 -0.95 2.82
C SER A 50 6.71 -0.46 1.59
N PRO A 51 6.85 0.86 1.37
CA PRO A 51 7.73 1.33 0.34
C PRO A 51 9.10 0.69 0.57
N HIS A 52 9.72 0.24 -0.53
CA HIS A 52 11.09 -0.27 -0.52
C HIS A 52 11.91 0.74 0.27
N SER A 53 12.61 0.29 1.32
CA SER A 53 13.32 1.15 2.27
C SER A 53 14.03 2.29 1.53
N ILE A 54 13.44 3.49 1.58
CA ILE A 54 14.00 4.71 1.01
C ILE A 54 14.98 5.29 2.03
N VAL A 55 15.87 4.44 2.55
CA VAL A 55 17.08 4.94 3.19
C VAL A 55 17.82 5.72 2.11
N PRO A 56 18.22 6.98 2.33
CA PRO A 56 19.20 7.59 1.46
C PRO A 56 20.38 6.63 1.37
N THR A 57 20.68 6.12 0.17
CA THR A 57 21.66 5.07 -0.09
C THR A 57 23.11 5.53 0.16
N SER A 58 23.32 6.56 0.99
CA SER A 58 24.64 7.08 1.36
C SER A 58 25.35 6.25 2.43
N ASP A 59 24.72 5.21 2.97
CA ASP A 59 25.35 4.25 3.91
C ASP A 59 25.41 2.81 3.37
N GLN A 60 25.46 2.66 2.04
CA GLN A 60 26.10 1.47 1.47
C GLN A 60 27.56 1.84 1.22
N THR A 61 28.40 1.72 2.26
CA THR A 61 29.84 1.61 2.05
C THR A 61 30.10 0.40 1.13
N PRO A 62 31.05 0.51 0.19
CA PRO A 62 31.21 -0.42 -0.94
C PRO A 62 31.42 -1.89 -0.55
#